data_AF-A0A4Z0F932-F1
#
_entry.id   AF-A0A4Z0F932-F1
#
_cell.length_a   1.000
_cell.length_b   1.000
_cell.length_c   1.000
_cell.angle_alpha   90.00
_cell.angle_beta   90.00
_cell.angle_gamma   90.00
#
_symmetry.space_group_name_H-M   'P 1'
#
loop_
_entity.id
_entity.type
_entity.pdbx_description
1 polymer ?
#
loop_
_entity_poly.entity_id
_entity_poly.type
_entity_poly.pdbx_seq_one_letter_code
_entity_poly.pdbx_strand_id
1 'polypeptide(L)'
;MMDIALARALHVLAVIHWIGGLSFVTLVVLPFARAQPTARQALEAFESVERRFSAQARVSVSLAGVSGLWLTYRMDLWHRFHAFQFWWMSGMLGLWIFFMLMLFVLEPLLHERFARQAEQAPGPVFRRMSRLHHILLFLAALTVLGAVAGSHGLMLF
;
A
#
# COMPACT_ATOMS: atom_id res chain seq x y z
N MET A 1 -6.88 -27.49 -5.86
CA MET A 1 -7.07 -26.65 -7.08
C MET A 1 -8.08 -25.53 -6.84
N MET A 2 -9.30 -25.81 -6.36
CA MET A 2 -10.30 -24.77 -6.07
C MET A 2 -9.85 -23.80 -4.95
N ASP A 3 -9.23 -24.34 -3.91
CA ASP A 3 -8.61 -23.60 -2.80
C ASP A 3 -7.60 -22.56 -3.30
N ILE A 4 -6.74 -22.96 -4.24
CA ILE A 4 -5.75 -22.08 -4.88
C ILE A 4 -6.40 -20.98 -5.71
N ALA A 5 -7.40 -21.32 -6.53
CA ALA A 5 -8.09 -20.36 -7.37
C ALA A 5 -8.82 -19.30 -6.52
N LEU A 6 -9.51 -19.74 -5.47
CA LEU A 6 -10.21 -18.86 -4.54
C LEU A 6 -9.24 -17.94 -3.79
N ALA A 7 -8.16 -18.49 -3.23
CA ALA A 7 -7.15 -17.69 -2.53
C ALA A 7 -6.51 -16.65 -3.46
N ARG A 8 -6.24 -17.00 -4.72
CA ARG A 8 -5.73 -16.06 -5.73
C ARG A 8 -6.75 -14.97 -6.08
N ALA A 9 -8.01 -15.32 -6.27
CA ALA A 9 -9.06 -14.36 -6.54
C ALA A 9 -9.22 -13.35 -5.39
N LEU A 10 -9.24 -13.83 -4.14
CA LEU A 10 -9.27 -12.98 -2.95
C LEU A 10 -8.02 -12.11 -2.83
N HIS A 11 -6.84 -12.67 -3.11
CA HIS A 11 -5.58 -11.93 -3.12
C HIS A 11 -5.62 -10.77 -4.11
N VAL A 12 -5.99 -11.03 -5.36
CA VAL A 12 -6.08 -10.01 -6.41
C VAL A 12 -7.12 -8.95 -6.07
N LEU A 13 -8.30 -9.33 -5.58
CA LEU A 13 -9.33 -8.38 -5.16
C LEU A 13 -8.84 -7.46 -4.03
N ALA A 14 -8.14 -8.03 -3.05
CA ALA A 14 -7.55 -7.27 -1.96
C ALA A 14 -6.47 -6.30 -2.44
N VAL A 15 -5.59 -6.74 -3.36
CA VAL A 15 -4.57 -5.90 -3.99
C VAL A 15 -5.19 -4.76 -4.81
N ILE A 16 -6.25 -5.03 -5.57
CA ILE A 16 -6.97 -4.00 -6.35
C ILE A 16 -7.49 -2.90 -5.42
N HIS A 17 -8.19 -3.28 -4.35
CA HIS A 17 -8.72 -2.30 -3.41
C HIS A 17 -7.60 -1.52 -2.71
N TRP A 18 -6.57 -2.22 -2.23
CA TRP A 18 -5.45 -1.61 -1.50
C TRP A 18 -4.62 -0.66 -2.39
N ILE A 19 -4.09 -1.14 -3.52
CA ILE A 19 -3.23 -0.34 -4.40
C ILE A 19 -4.02 0.69 -5.20
N GLY A 20 -5.28 0.38 -5.56
CA GLY A 20 -6.21 1.34 -6.15
C GLY A 20 -6.50 2.50 -5.18
N GLY A 21 -6.74 2.19 -3.91
CA GLY A 21 -6.91 3.19 -2.87
C GLY A 21 -5.64 3.99 -2.59
N LEU A 22 -4.45 3.35 -2.60
CA LEU A 22 -3.17 4.05 -2.53
C LEU A 22 -3.01 5.05 -3.68
N SER A 23 -3.36 4.66 -4.90
CA SER A 23 -3.36 5.54 -6.07
C SER A 23 -4.28 6.73 -5.87
N PHE A 24 -5.51 6.49 -5.40
CA PHE A 24 -6.51 7.52 -5.14
C PHE A 24 -6.02 8.53 -4.08
N VAL A 25 -5.50 8.05 -2.95
CA VAL A 25 -4.95 8.92 -1.90
C VAL A 25 -3.80 9.76 -2.44
N THR A 26 -2.89 9.14 -3.19
CA THR A 26 -1.67 9.77 -3.70
C THR A 26 -1.95 10.85 -4.75
N LEU A 27 -2.82 10.54 -5.71
CA LEU A 27 -3.02 11.33 -6.92
C LEU A 27 -4.23 12.26 -6.85
N VAL A 28 -5.16 12.02 -5.91
CA VAL A 28 -6.39 12.82 -5.79
C VAL A 28 -6.49 13.48 -4.42
N VAL A 29 -6.50 12.69 -3.34
CA VAL A 29 -6.76 13.22 -1.99
C VAL A 29 -5.66 14.16 -1.53
N LEU A 30 -4.39 13.77 -1.70
CA LEU A 30 -3.25 14.59 -1.27
C LEU A 30 -3.15 15.93 -2.04
N PRO A 31 -3.24 15.96 -3.38
CA PRO A 31 -3.32 17.22 -4.11
C PRO A 31 -4.52 18.08 -3.71
N PHE A 32 -5.69 17.46 -3.52
CA PHE A 32 -6.91 18.16 -3.10
C PHE A 32 -6.76 18.81 -1.72
N ALA A 33 -6.23 18.08 -0.73
CA ALA A 33 -5.98 18.61 0.60
C ALA A 33 -4.96 19.76 0.57
N ARG A 34 -3.91 19.65 -0.25
CA ARG A 34 -2.89 20.70 -0.39
C ARG A 34 -3.40 21.96 -1.07
N ALA A 35 -4.47 21.87 -1.87
CA ALA A 35 -5.08 23.02 -2.53
C ALA A 35 -5.97 23.84 -1.60
N GLN A 36 -6.19 23.40 -0.36
CA GLN A 36 -7.04 24.13 0.59
C GLN A 36 -6.40 25.46 1.03
N PRO A 37 -7.21 26.52 1.24
CA PRO A 37 -6.71 27.86 1.57
C PRO A 37 -5.90 27.96 2.87
N THR A 38 -6.21 27.09 3.84
CA THR A 38 -5.57 27.13 5.16
C THR A 38 -5.03 25.76 5.57
N ALA A 39 -4.02 25.78 6.43
CA ALA A 39 -3.41 24.59 7.05
C ALA A 39 -4.45 23.65 7.67
N ARG A 40 -5.38 24.25 8.41
CA ARG A 40 -6.44 23.55 9.12
C ARG A 40 -7.42 22.89 8.16
N GLN A 41 -7.87 23.61 7.12
CA GLN A 41 -8.74 23.04 6.10
C GLN A 41 -8.05 21.93 5.31
N ALA A 42 -6.75 22.05 5.05
CA ALA A 42 -5.96 20.99 4.41
C ALA A 42 -5.93 19.71 5.26
N LEU A 43 -5.71 19.85 6.57
CA LEU A 43 -5.71 18.73 7.51
C LEU A 43 -7.09 18.09 7.64
N GLU A 44 -8.13 18.90 7.88
CA GLU A 44 -9.52 18.44 7.99
C GLU A 44 -9.97 17.70 6.71
N ALA A 45 -9.61 18.22 5.52
CA ALA A 45 -9.91 17.59 4.25
C ALA A 45 -9.25 16.20 4.14
N PHE A 46 -7.97 16.09 4.52
CA PHE A 46 -7.26 14.81 4.49
C PHE A 46 -7.83 13.80 5.51
N GLU A 47 -7.97 14.20 6.78
CA GLU A 47 -8.45 13.34 7.86
C GLU A 47 -9.87 12.82 7.61
N SER A 48 -10.73 13.63 6.98
CA SER A 48 -12.10 13.23 6.64
C SER A 48 -12.16 11.99 5.72
N VAL A 49 -11.13 11.82 4.87
CA VAL A 49 -10.99 10.67 3.96
C VAL A 49 -10.17 9.58 4.62
N GLU A 50 -9.02 9.93 5.21
CA GLU A 50 -8.05 9.00 5.80
C GLU A 50 -8.72 8.07 6.83
N ARG A 51 -9.53 8.61 7.75
CA ARG A 51 -10.12 7.82 8.84
C ARG A 51 -10.99 6.67 8.32
N ARG A 52 -11.77 6.92 7.27
CA ARG A 52 -12.64 5.89 6.66
C ARG A 52 -11.83 4.94 5.78
N PHE A 53 -10.87 5.48 5.05
CA PHE A 53 -10.05 4.71 4.12
C PHE A 53 -9.08 3.77 4.85
N SER A 54 -8.48 4.21 5.96
CA SER A 54 -7.57 3.40 6.78
C SER A 54 -8.21 2.09 7.25
N ALA A 55 -9.47 2.14 7.72
CA ALA A 55 -10.19 0.94 8.12
C ALA A 55 -10.35 -0.06 6.96
N GLN A 56 -10.66 0.42 5.76
CA GLN A 56 -10.76 -0.43 4.57
C GLN A 56 -9.39 -0.97 4.14
N ALA A 57 -8.36 -0.11 4.15
CA ALA A 57 -6.99 -0.47 3.81
C ALA A 57 -6.44 -1.55 4.75
N ARG A 58 -6.72 -1.48 6.06
CA ARG A 58 -6.32 -2.51 7.04
C ARG A 58 -6.90 -3.88 6.70
N VAL A 59 -8.17 -3.94 6.30
CA VAL A 59 -8.81 -5.19 5.87
C VAL A 59 -8.15 -5.71 4.60
N SER A 60 -7.98 -4.87 3.58
CA SER A 60 -7.41 -5.29 2.30
C SER A 60 -5.94 -5.69 2.39
N VAL A 61 -5.10 -4.96 3.13
CA VAL A 61 -3.69 -5.32 3.36
C VAL A 61 -3.59 -6.66 4.11
N SER A 62 -4.43 -6.87 5.11
CA SER A 62 -4.45 -8.13 5.86
C SER A 62 -4.88 -9.31 4.98
N LEU A 63 -5.96 -9.13 4.20
CA LEU A 63 -6.44 -10.15 3.26
C LEU A 63 -5.39 -10.47 2.19
N ALA A 64 -4.72 -9.46 1.63
CA ALA A 64 -3.63 -9.65 0.67
C ALA A 64 -2.49 -10.46 1.29
N GLY A 65 -2.08 -10.14 2.52
CA GLY A 65 -1.05 -10.87 3.26
C GLY A 65 -1.41 -12.32 3.52
N VAL A 66 -2.56 -12.56 4.15
CA VAL A 66 -3.02 -13.91 4.52
C VAL A 66 -3.16 -14.79 3.27
N SER A 67 -3.82 -14.29 2.23
CA SER A 67 -3.97 -15.03 0.98
C SER A 67 -2.65 -15.25 0.24
N GLY A 68 -1.75 -14.27 0.22
CA GLY A 68 -0.44 -14.36 -0.43
C GLY A 68 0.51 -15.34 0.27
N LEU A 69 0.57 -15.29 1.61
CA LEU A 69 1.36 -16.24 2.41
C LEU A 69 0.81 -17.66 2.28
N TRP A 70 -0.52 -17.82 2.30
CA TRP A 70 -1.15 -19.11 2.09
C TRP A 70 -0.83 -19.68 0.69
N LEU A 71 -0.89 -18.85 -0.36
CA LEU A 71 -0.51 -19.25 -1.72
C LEU A 71 0.96 -19.66 -1.80
N THR A 72 1.84 -18.90 -1.15
CA THR A 72 3.28 -19.19 -1.08
C THR A 72 3.54 -20.55 -0.44
N TYR A 73 2.87 -20.84 0.68
CA TYR A 73 2.97 -22.13 1.36
C TYR A 73 2.39 -23.27 0.51
N ARG A 74 1.18 -23.11 -0.04
CA ARG A 74 0.48 -24.18 -0.76
C ARG A 74 1.11 -24.56 -2.09
N MET A 75 1.80 -23.62 -2.73
CA MET A 75 2.51 -23.85 -3.99
C MET A 75 4.02 -24.09 -3.80
N ASP A 76 4.49 -24.21 -2.55
CA ASP A 76 5.89 -24.39 -2.20
C ASP A 76 6.84 -23.37 -2.87
N LEU A 77 6.45 -22.09 -2.83
CA LEU A 77 7.15 -21.01 -3.55
C LEU A 77 8.26 -20.34 -2.73
N TRP A 78 8.54 -20.82 -1.52
CA TRP A 78 9.53 -20.22 -0.63
C TRP A 78 10.92 -20.13 -1.26
N HIS A 79 11.30 -21.16 -2.03
CA HIS A 79 12.58 -21.18 -2.75
C HIS A 79 12.76 -19.99 -3.70
N ARG A 80 11.66 -19.42 -4.23
CA ARG A 80 11.72 -18.31 -5.20
C ARG A 80 12.19 -17.00 -4.59
N PHE A 81 12.00 -16.78 -3.29
CA PHE A 81 12.46 -15.57 -2.61
C PHE A 81 13.99 -15.42 -2.61
N HIS A 82 14.72 -16.52 -2.80
CA HIS A 82 16.18 -16.52 -2.89
C HIS A 82 16.71 -16.25 -4.30
N ALA A 83 15.87 -16.34 -5.33
CA ALA A 83 16.28 -16.15 -6.71
C ALA A 83 15.93 -14.74 -7.20
N PHE A 84 16.93 -14.05 -7.74
CA PHE A 84 16.80 -12.65 -8.18
C PHE A 84 15.75 -12.44 -9.28
N GLN A 85 15.56 -13.43 -10.16
CA GLN A 85 14.51 -13.44 -11.19
C GLN A 85 13.07 -13.30 -10.64
N PHE A 86 12.88 -13.54 -9.33
CA PHE A 86 11.60 -13.36 -8.65
C PHE A 86 11.64 -12.18 -7.66
N TRP A 87 12.44 -11.14 -7.94
CA TRP A 87 12.56 -9.94 -7.08
C TRP A 87 11.20 -9.32 -6.73
N TRP A 88 10.20 -9.44 -7.61
CA TRP A 88 8.84 -8.97 -7.37
C TRP A 88 8.13 -9.72 -6.22
N MET A 89 8.49 -10.96 -5.91
CA MET A 89 7.99 -11.68 -4.73
C MET A 89 8.48 -11.01 -3.44
N SER A 90 9.77 -10.73 -3.38
CA SER A 90 10.38 -10.00 -2.27
C SER A 90 9.87 -8.57 -2.20
N GLY A 91 9.62 -7.93 -3.35
CA GLY A 91 8.96 -6.62 -3.44
C GLY A 91 7.55 -6.62 -2.86
N MET A 92 6.72 -7.61 -3.20
CA MET A 92 5.38 -7.76 -2.64
C MET A 92 5.42 -7.95 -1.13
N LEU A 93 6.28 -8.84 -0.64
CA LEU A 93 6.42 -9.07 0.80
C LEU A 93 6.94 -7.83 1.54
N GLY A 94 7.94 -7.14 0.98
CA GLY A 94 8.51 -5.93 1.57
C GLY A 94 7.50 -4.78 1.64
N LEU A 95 6.75 -4.53 0.56
CA LEU A 95 5.67 -3.56 0.55
C LEU A 95 4.57 -3.93 1.53
N TRP A 96 4.19 -5.21 1.60
CA TRP A 96 3.19 -5.68 2.54
C TRP A 96 3.62 -5.46 3.99
N ILE A 97 4.86 -5.84 4.36
CA ILE A 97 5.40 -5.59 5.71
C ILE A 97 5.40 -4.09 6.02
N PHE A 98 5.85 -3.26 5.07
CA PHE A 98 5.86 -1.82 5.25
C PHE A 98 4.46 -1.27 5.55
N PHE A 99 3.44 -1.66 4.78
CA PHE A 99 2.08 -1.19 4.99
C PHE A 99 1.44 -1.78 6.26
N MET A 100 1.75 -3.02 6.62
CA MET A 100 1.33 -3.61 7.90
C MET A 100 1.87 -2.79 9.07
N LEU A 101 3.17 -2.48 9.08
CA LEU A 101 3.78 -1.64 10.11
C LEU A 101 3.20 -0.23 10.08
N MET A 102 2.99 0.35 8.90
CA MET A 102 2.45 1.69 8.76
C MET A 102 1.04 1.81 9.35
N LEU A 103 0.12 0.90 9.01
CA LEU A 103 -1.29 0.97 9.40
C LEU A 103 -1.56 0.46 10.82
N PHE A 104 -0.84 -0.57 11.28
CA PHE A 104 -1.12 -1.19 12.58
C PHE A 104 -0.22 -0.70 13.71
N VAL A 105 0.95 -0.14 13.39
CA VAL A 105 1.91 0.34 14.40
C VAL A 105 2.06 1.85 14.35
N LEU A 106 2.44 2.40 13.19
CA LEU A 106 2.75 3.83 13.06
C LEU A 106 1.51 4.71 13.15
N GLU A 107 0.43 4.38 12.47
CA GLU A 107 -0.82 5.14 12.48
C GLU A 107 -1.34 5.37 13.92
N PRO A 108 -1.58 4.34 14.76
CA PRO A 108 -2.07 4.58 16.12
C PRO A 108 -1.06 5.32 17.02
N LEU A 109 0.24 5.19 16.78
CA LEU A 109 1.28 5.86 17.57
C LEU A 109 1.52 7.31 17.17
N LEU A 110 1.32 7.64 15.89
CA LEU A 110 1.72 8.91 15.31
C LEU A 110 0.54 9.82 14.97
N HIS A 111 -0.71 9.37 15.07
CA HIS A 111 -1.88 10.19 14.73
C HIS A 111 -1.89 11.54 15.46
N GLU A 112 -1.77 11.52 16.80
CA GLU A 112 -1.69 12.72 17.65
C GLU A 112 -0.48 13.61 17.33
N ARG A 113 0.67 13.00 16.99
CA ARG A 113 1.89 13.73 16.67
C ARG A 113 1.80 14.39 15.29
N PHE A 114 1.15 13.70 14.34
CA PHE A 114 0.93 14.18 12.99
C PHE A 114 -0.03 15.36 12.99
N ALA A 115 -1.15 15.28 13.71
CA ALA A 115 -2.09 16.39 13.87
C ALA A 115 -1.38 17.66 14.40
N ARG A 116 -0.61 17.51 15.48
CA ARG A 116 0.17 18.63 16.06
C ARG A 116 1.22 19.20 15.11
N GLN A 117 1.93 18.35 14.36
CA GLN A 117 2.95 18.82 13.41
C GLN A 117 2.33 19.45 12.15
N ALA A 118 1.18 18.94 11.70
CA ALA A 118 0.46 19.48 10.56
C ALA A 118 -0.18 20.84 10.89
N GLU A 119 -0.61 21.07 12.13
CA GLU A 119 -1.05 22.39 12.60
C GLU A 119 0.10 23.42 12.65
N GLN A 120 1.29 22.99 13.10
CA GLN A 120 2.45 23.88 13.25
C GLN A 120 3.20 24.15 11.93
N ALA A 121 3.31 23.15 11.05
CA ALA A 121 4.09 23.21 9.81
C ALA A 121 3.47 22.36 8.68
N PRO A 122 2.28 22.74 8.16
CA PRO A 122 1.51 21.97 7.19
C PRO A 122 2.27 21.72 5.88
N GLY A 123 2.91 22.75 5.32
CA GLY A 123 3.56 22.68 4.01
C GLY A 123 4.65 21.59 3.93
N PRO A 124 5.65 21.59 4.83
CA PRO A 124 6.66 20.53 4.90
C PRO A 124 6.09 19.13 5.14
N VAL A 125 5.10 19.00 6.03
CA VAL A 125 4.48 17.70 6.38
C VAL A 125 3.76 17.11 5.17
N PHE A 126 2.88 17.87 4.51
CA PHE A 126 2.17 17.42 3.31
C PHE A 126 3.09 17.15 2.13
N ARG A 127 4.22 17.87 1.99
CA ARG A 127 5.23 17.56 0.95
C ARG A 127 5.92 16.22 1.22
N ARG A 128 6.33 15.96 2.45
CA ARG A 128 6.97 14.69 2.83
C ARG A 128 6.00 13.53 2.65
N MET A 129 4.75 13.69 3.09
CA MET A 129 3.69 12.69 2.95
C MET A 129 3.41 12.37 1.48
N SER A 130 3.26 13.40 0.64
CA SER A 130 3.07 13.23 -0.79
C SER A 130 4.24 12.52 -1.46
N ARG A 131 5.48 12.90 -1.15
CA ARG A 131 6.66 12.23 -1.71
C ARG A 131 6.71 10.74 -1.33
N LEU A 132 6.45 10.43 -0.06
CA LEU A 132 6.44 9.05 0.42
C LEU A 132 5.36 8.23 -0.28
N HIS A 133 4.15 8.77 -0.43
CA HIS A 133 3.05 8.10 -1.13
C HIS A 133 3.36 7.87 -2.61
N HIS A 134 3.97 8.84 -3.30
CA HIS A 134 4.39 8.67 -4.70
C HIS A 134 5.47 7.59 -4.85
N ILE A 135 6.45 7.54 -3.95
CA ILE A 135 7.48 6.49 -3.97
C ILE A 135 6.85 5.12 -3.75
N LEU A 136 5.97 4.98 -2.75
CA LEU A 136 5.28 3.72 -2.47
C LEU A 136 4.38 3.30 -3.63
N LEU A 137 3.65 4.23 -4.24
CA LEU A 137 2.82 3.96 -5.41
C LEU A 137 3.67 3.50 -6.60
N PHE A 138 4.80 4.15 -6.84
CA PHE A 138 5.73 3.75 -7.91
C PHE A 138 6.27 2.33 -7.67
N LEU A 139 6.75 2.04 -6.44
CA LEU A 139 7.24 0.72 -6.08
C LEU A 139 6.14 -0.35 -6.17
N ALA A 140 4.91 -0.03 -5.75
CA ALA A 140 3.76 -0.92 -5.87
C ALA A 140 3.40 -1.20 -7.33
N ALA A 141 3.35 -0.17 -8.17
CA ALA A 141 3.10 -0.32 -9.61
C ALA A 141 4.17 -1.18 -10.28
N LEU A 142 5.45 -0.95 -9.97
CA LEU A 142 6.57 -1.73 -10.48
C LEU A 142 6.48 -3.19 -10.02
N THR A 143 6.10 -3.42 -8.77
CA THR A 143 5.92 -4.77 -8.21
C THR A 143 4.75 -5.50 -8.87
N VAL A 144 3.61 -4.83 -9.08
CA VAL A 144 2.45 -5.40 -9.78
C VAL A 144 2.80 -5.73 -11.23
N LEU A 145 3.51 -4.82 -11.92
CA LEU A 145 3.99 -5.05 -13.28
C LEU A 145 4.91 -6.28 -13.34
N GLY A 146 5.88 -6.37 -12.44
CA GLY A 146 6.79 -7.51 -12.34
C GLY A 146 6.08 -8.83 -12.04
N ALA A 147 5.10 -8.81 -11.13
CA ALA A 147 4.30 -9.98 -10.78
C ALA A 147 3.47 -10.49 -11.97
N VAL A 148 2.80 -9.59 -12.71
CA VAL A 148 1.98 -9.95 -13.88
C VAL A 148 2.86 -10.38 -15.05
N ALA A 149 3.93 -9.65 -15.36
CA ALA A 149 4.85 -10.01 -16.44
C ALA A 149 5.53 -11.37 -16.14
N GLY A 150 6.07 -11.52 -14.93
CA GLY A 150 6.74 -12.75 -14.48
C GLY A 150 5.80 -13.96 -14.45
N SER A 151 4.52 -13.78 -14.09
CA SER A 151 3.55 -14.89 -14.09
C SER A 151 3.19 -15.38 -15.50
N HIS A 152 3.38 -14.55 -16.53
CA HIS A 152 3.09 -14.88 -17.93
C HIS A 152 4.36 -15.24 -18.73
N GLY A 153 5.48 -15.48 -18.06
CA GLY A 153 6.73 -15.91 -18.69
C GLY A 153 7.55 -14.80 -19.33
N LEU A 154 7.17 -13.53 -19.15
CA LEU A 154 8.04 -12.39 -19.44
C LEU A 154 9.09 -12.31 -18.33
N MET A 155 10.12 -13.14 -18.44
CA MET A 155 11.37 -12.99 -17.71
C MET A 155 12.18 -11.86 -18.36
N LEU A 156 11.64 -10.64 -18.33
CA LEU A 156 12.52 -9.47 -18.39
C LEU A 156 13.12 -9.36 -16.97
N PHE A 157 14.44 -9.56 -16.88
CA PHE A 157 15.31 -9.59 -15.70
C PHE A 157 15.48 -10.95 -15.00
#